data_AF-A0A9Y2IB18-F1
#
_entry.id   AF-A0A9Y2IB18-F1
#
_cell.length_a   1.000
_cell.length_b   1.000
_cell.length_c   1.000
_cell.angle_alpha   90.00
_cell.angle_beta   90.00
_cell.angle_gamma   90.00
#
_symmetry.space_group_name_H-M   'P 1'
#
loop_
_entity.id
_entity.type
_entity.pdbx_description
1 polymer ?
#
loop_
_entity_poly.entity_id
_entity_poly.type
_entity_poly.pdbx_seq_one_letter_code
_entity_poly.pdbx_strand_id
1 'polypeptide(L)'
;MTREMRMVHTALRREFGLMPKLIAGVAEGDTARAALVADHLELVGTILHHHHHAEDLEIWPHLLERCPAEVAPLVYGMERHHERIAFLAVDLTDAVAAWRAEPNPARRDAVLAVLDPLITVLC
;
A
#
# COMPACT_ATOMS: atom_id res chain seq x y z
N MET A 1 -11.17 -15.01 9.95
CA MET A 1 -11.00 -13.57 9.66
C MET A 1 -12.31 -12.85 9.97
N THR A 2 -12.29 -11.85 10.86
CA THR A 2 -13.52 -11.15 11.30
C THR A 2 -14.10 -10.30 10.17
N ARG A 3 -15.29 -9.71 10.38
CA ARG A 3 -15.95 -8.86 9.38
C ARG A 3 -15.15 -7.57 9.13
N GLU A 4 -14.60 -7.02 10.20
CA GLU A 4 -13.79 -5.79 10.22
C GLU A 4 -12.51 -5.99 9.39
N MET A 5 -11.79 -7.09 9.63
CA MET A 5 -10.56 -7.43 8.90
C MET A 5 -10.81 -7.59 7.41
N ARG A 6 -11.92 -8.24 7.02
CA ARG A 6 -12.31 -8.32 5.60
C ARG A 6 -12.63 -6.96 5.02
N MET A 7 -13.36 -6.11 5.76
CA MET A 7 -13.76 -4.80 5.27
C MET A 7 -12.57 -3.89 4.99
N VAL A 8 -11.63 -3.76 5.93
CA VAL A 8 -10.46 -2.89 5.76
C VAL A 8 -9.56 -3.40 4.63
N HIS A 9 -9.31 -4.71 4.57
CA HIS A 9 -8.55 -5.33 3.48
C HIS A 9 -9.21 -5.15 2.11
N THR A 10 -10.54 -5.27 2.01
CA THR A 10 -11.27 -5.01 0.76
C THR A 10 -11.18 -3.54 0.35
N ALA A 11 -11.30 -2.62 1.31
CA ALA A 11 -11.17 -1.18 1.04
C ALA A 11 -9.76 -0.84 0.54
N LEU A 12 -8.72 -1.32 1.22
CA LEU A 12 -7.32 -1.10 0.84
C LEU A 12 -7.02 -1.62 -0.57
N ARG A 13 -7.37 -2.88 -0.88
CA ARG A 13 -7.19 -3.45 -2.24
C ARG A 13 -7.89 -2.62 -3.30
N ARG A 14 -9.13 -2.17 -3.02
CA ARG A 14 -9.88 -1.31 -3.95
C ARG A 14 -9.16 0.02 -4.18
N GLU A 15 -8.76 0.71 -3.12
CA GLU A 15 -8.11 2.03 -3.24
C GLU A 15 -6.81 1.92 -4.03
N PHE A 16 -5.92 0.99 -3.68
CA PHE A 16 -4.68 0.77 -4.42
C PHE A 16 -4.94 0.37 -5.89
N GLY A 17 -5.94 -0.46 -6.15
CA GLY A 17 -6.32 -0.84 -7.52
C GLY A 17 -6.86 0.32 -8.37
N LEU A 18 -7.36 1.40 -7.76
CA LEU A 18 -7.83 2.60 -8.47
C LEU A 18 -6.68 3.58 -8.78
N MET A 19 -5.59 3.56 -8.01
CA MET A 19 -4.49 4.52 -8.11
C MET A 19 -3.85 4.61 -9.50
N PRO A 20 -3.58 3.51 -10.25
CA PRO A 20 -2.94 3.62 -11.56
C PRO A 20 -3.72 4.50 -12.54
N LYS A 21 -5.05 4.39 -12.53
CA LYS A 21 -5.92 5.20 -13.39
C LYS A 21 -5.94 6.67 -12.98
N LEU A 22 -5.90 6.96 -11.67
CA LEU A 22 -5.87 8.33 -11.16
C LEU A 22 -4.55 9.02 -11.53
N ILE A 23 -3.43 8.33 -11.37
CA ILE A 23 -2.09 8.81 -11.72
C ILE A 23 -1.95 8.99 -13.24
N ALA A 24 -2.40 8.01 -14.03
CA ALA A 24 -2.37 8.08 -15.50
C ALA A 24 -3.22 9.23 -16.07
N GLY A 25 -4.30 9.61 -15.36
CA GLY A 25 -5.21 10.67 -15.77
C GLY A 25 -4.75 12.10 -15.45
N VAL A 26 -3.60 12.29 -14.80
CA VAL A 26 -3.04 13.62 -14.54
C VAL A 26 -2.34 14.14 -15.80
N ALA A 27 -2.73 15.32 -16.25
CA ALA A 27 -2.09 15.97 -17.39
C ALA A 27 -0.66 16.40 -17.05
N GLU A 28 0.21 16.43 -18.06
CA GLU A 28 1.57 16.94 -17.90
C GLU A 28 1.55 18.39 -17.38
N GLY A 29 2.32 18.66 -16.32
CA GLY A 29 2.40 19.98 -15.69
C GLY A 29 1.23 20.34 -14.77
N ASP A 30 0.20 19.49 -14.62
CA ASP A 30 -0.93 19.74 -13.73
C ASP A 30 -0.56 19.43 -12.26
N THR A 31 0.15 20.36 -11.64
CA THR A 31 0.63 20.26 -10.26
C THR A 31 -0.51 20.23 -9.23
N ALA A 32 -1.63 20.90 -9.52
CA ALA A 32 -2.79 20.91 -8.63
C ALA A 32 -3.44 19.53 -8.57
N ARG A 33 -3.66 18.89 -9.73
CA ARG A 33 -4.21 17.54 -9.78
C ARG A 33 -3.22 16.51 -9.24
N ALA A 34 -1.93 16.64 -9.55
CA ALA A 34 -0.88 15.76 -9.01
C ALA A 34 -0.85 15.80 -7.47
N ALA A 35 -0.94 17.00 -6.86
CA ALA A 35 -0.99 17.15 -5.41
C ALA A 35 -2.20 16.43 -4.80
N LEU A 36 -3.40 16.58 -5.36
CA LEU A 36 -4.60 15.91 -4.86
C LEU A 36 -4.49 14.38 -4.91
N VAL A 37 -3.93 13.83 -6.00
CA VAL A 37 -3.73 12.38 -6.14
C VAL A 37 -2.65 11.89 -5.17
N ALA A 38 -1.56 12.65 -5.01
CA ALA A 38 -0.50 12.34 -4.06
C ALA A 38 -1.01 12.34 -2.62
N ASP A 39 -1.78 13.35 -2.20
CA ASP A 39 -2.36 13.44 -0.85
C ASP A 39 -3.29 12.25 -0.56
N HIS A 40 -4.09 11.81 -1.54
CA HIS A 40 -4.94 10.62 -1.39
C HIS A 40 -4.11 9.35 -1.26
N LEU A 41 -3.06 9.19 -2.07
CA LEU A 41 -2.18 8.03 -1.99
C LEU A 41 -1.43 7.97 -0.65
N GLU A 42 -0.98 9.11 -0.14
CA GLU A 42 -0.35 9.23 1.19
C GLU A 42 -1.33 8.84 2.31
N LEU A 43 -2.59 9.29 2.24
CA LEU A 43 -3.64 8.90 3.17
C LEU A 43 -3.87 7.38 3.17
N VAL A 44 -4.05 6.79 1.99
CA VAL A 44 -4.30 5.35 1.86
C VAL A 44 -3.07 4.54 2.31
N GLY A 45 -1.86 4.98 1.97
CA GLY A 45 -0.60 4.39 2.44
C GLY A 45 -0.44 4.45 3.96
N THR A 46 -0.82 5.56 4.58
CA THR A 46 -0.82 5.71 6.05
C THR A 46 -1.78 4.74 6.72
N ILE A 47 -2.99 4.56 6.15
CA ILE A 47 -3.98 3.60 6.67
C ILE A 47 -3.42 2.17 6.54
N LEU A 48 -2.85 1.82 5.39
CA LEU A 48 -2.23 0.51 5.16
C LEU A 48 -1.13 0.22 6.18
N HIS A 49 -0.22 1.17 6.38
CA HIS A 49 0.90 1.04 7.32
C HIS A 49 0.39 0.75 8.74
N HIS A 50 -0.51 1.58 9.27
CA HIS A 50 -1.03 1.38 10.62
C HIS A 50 -1.81 0.07 10.77
N HIS A 51 -2.55 -0.33 9.73
CA HIS A 51 -3.30 -1.60 9.73
C HIS A 51 -2.37 -2.80 9.84
N HIS A 52 -1.36 -2.91 8.96
CA HIS A 52 -0.38 -4.00 9.03
C HIS A 52 0.46 -3.96 10.30
N HIS A 53 0.88 -2.77 10.73
CA HIS A 53 1.68 -2.63 11.94
C HIS A 53 0.91 -3.09 13.19
N ALA A 54 -0.40 -2.80 13.27
CA ALA A 54 -1.24 -3.31 14.35
C ALA A 54 -1.43 -4.83 14.29
N GLU A 55 -1.55 -5.41 13.09
CA GLU A 55 -1.58 -6.87 12.92
C GLU A 55 -0.28 -7.52 13.44
N ASP A 56 0.87 -6.94 13.09
CA ASP A 56 2.20 -7.41 13.49
C ASP A 56 2.44 -7.35 14.99
N LEU A 57 2.01 -6.26 15.64
CA LEU A 57 2.22 -6.07 17.07
C LEU A 57 1.18 -6.79 17.93
N GLU A 58 -0.09 -6.79 17.52
CA GLU A 58 -1.20 -7.12 18.41
C GLU A 58 -1.94 -8.39 18.01
N ILE A 59 -1.87 -8.85 16.74
CA ILE A 59 -2.66 -9.99 16.27
C ILE A 59 -1.79 -11.24 16.13
N TRP A 60 -0.69 -11.15 15.38
CA TRP A 60 0.17 -12.30 15.10
C TRP A 60 0.75 -12.98 16.35
N PRO A 61 1.32 -12.25 17.32
CA PRO A 61 1.90 -12.88 18.52
C PRO A 61 0.84 -13.66 19.30
N HIS A 62 -0.36 -13.09 19.40
CA HIS A 62 -1.50 -13.67 20.09
C HIS A 62 -2.10 -14.90 19.40
N LEU A 63 -2.01 -14.99 18.07
CA LEU A 63 -2.39 -16.21 17.34
C LEU A 63 -1.33 -17.30 17.52
N LEU A 64 -0.04 -16.96 17.41
CA LEU A 64 1.06 -17.88 17.63
C LEU A 64 1.07 -18.48 19.04
N GLU A 65 0.73 -17.68 20.06
CA GLU A 65 0.61 -18.16 21.44
C GLU A 65 -0.51 -19.21 21.61
N ARG A 66 -1.64 -19.03 20.90
CA ARG A 66 -2.84 -19.87 21.06
C ARG A 66 -2.82 -21.14 20.21
N CYS A 67 -2.28 -21.07 18.98
CA CYS A 67 -2.33 -22.16 17.99
C CYS A 67 -1.01 -22.26 17.18
N PRO A 68 0.14 -22.49 17.83
CA PRO A 68 1.46 -22.31 17.22
C PRO A 68 1.69 -23.18 15.98
N ALA A 69 1.28 -24.46 16.00
CA ALA A 69 1.53 -25.37 14.89
C ALA A 69 0.65 -25.07 13.67
N GLU A 70 -0.60 -24.67 13.92
CA GLU A 70 -1.62 -24.45 12.90
C GLU A 70 -1.43 -23.11 12.19
N VAL A 71 -1.02 -22.06 12.91
CA VAL A 71 -0.99 -20.69 12.37
C VAL A 71 0.41 -20.22 11.98
N ALA A 72 1.50 -20.84 12.48
CA ALA A 72 2.86 -20.37 12.21
C ALA A 72 3.19 -20.21 10.72
N PRO A 73 2.90 -21.19 9.83
CA PRO A 73 3.19 -21.01 8.40
C PRO A 73 2.44 -19.83 7.78
N LEU A 74 1.20 -19.59 8.22
CA LEU A 74 0.36 -18.48 7.74
C LEU A 74 0.88 -17.14 8.26
N VAL A 75 1.12 -17.04 9.57
CA VAL A 75 1.58 -15.82 10.24
C VAL A 75 2.93 -15.37 9.65
N TYR A 76 3.92 -16.26 9.60
CA TYR A 76 5.22 -15.93 9.02
C TYR A 76 5.14 -15.60 7.54
N GLY A 77 4.14 -16.14 6.82
CA GLY A 77 3.83 -15.72 5.45
C GLY A 77 3.34 -14.28 5.36
N MET A 78 2.42 -13.89 6.25
CA MET A 78 1.87 -12.53 6.32
C MET A 78 2.90 -11.50 6.77
N GLU A 79 3.73 -11.80 7.77
CA GLU A 79 4.82 -10.92 8.19
C GLU A 79 5.78 -10.61 7.02
N ARG A 80 6.19 -11.64 6.26
CA ARG A 80 7.02 -11.43 5.05
C ARG A 80 6.30 -10.62 3.98
N HIS A 81 4.98 -10.77 3.84
CA HIS A 81 4.20 -9.92 2.94
C HIS A 81 4.18 -8.46 3.43
N HIS A 82 3.97 -8.22 4.73
CA HIS A 82 3.98 -6.89 5.32
C HIS A 82 5.33 -6.21 5.16
N GLU A 83 6.44 -6.91 5.41
CA GLU A 83 7.80 -6.42 5.20
C GLU A 83 8.03 -5.98 3.75
N ARG A 84 7.59 -6.80 2.79
CA ARG A 84 7.73 -6.48 1.37
C ARG A 84 6.88 -5.28 0.95
N ILE A 85 5.67 -5.16 1.49
CA ILE A 85 4.79 -4.00 1.27
C ILE A 85 5.43 -2.75 1.87
N ALA A 86 5.96 -2.83 3.10
CA ALA A 86 6.62 -1.70 3.76
C ALA A 86 7.85 -1.23 2.97
N PHE A 87 8.65 -2.15 2.43
CA PHE A 87 9.77 -1.83 1.55
C PHE A 87 9.32 -1.05 0.30
N LEU A 88 8.32 -1.58 -0.43
CA LEU A 88 7.79 -0.93 -1.63
C LEU A 88 7.11 0.41 -1.35
N ALA A 89 6.53 0.58 -0.15
CA ALA A 89 5.89 1.83 0.26
C ALA A 89 6.89 2.98 0.43
N VAL A 90 8.14 2.69 0.82
CA VAL A 90 9.21 3.69 0.87
C VAL A 90 9.54 4.19 -0.54
N ASP A 91 9.80 3.26 -1.47
CA ASP A 91 10.07 3.59 -2.88
C ASP A 91 8.90 4.38 -3.51
N LEU A 92 7.66 4.01 -3.16
CA LEU A 92 6.47 4.68 -3.65
C LEU A 92 6.39 6.11 -3.13
N THR A 93 6.71 6.33 -1.86
CA THR A 93 6.71 7.66 -1.24
C THR A 93 7.67 8.60 -1.96
N ASP A 94 8.89 8.14 -2.24
CA ASP A 94 9.91 8.91 -2.93
C ASP A 94 9.51 9.23 -4.39
N ALA A 95 9.00 8.22 -5.11
CA ALA A 95 8.53 8.39 -6.48
C ALA A 95 7.37 9.40 -6.56
N VAL A 96 6.42 9.33 -5.61
CA VAL A 96 5.26 10.22 -5.55
C VAL A 96 5.68 11.63 -5.19
N ALA A 97 6.62 11.82 -4.26
CA ALA A 97 7.15 13.14 -3.94
C ALA A 97 7.81 13.80 -5.16
N ALA A 98 8.62 13.03 -5.91
CA ALA A 98 9.23 13.52 -7.15
C ALA A 98 8.18 13.86 -8.20
N TRP A 99 7.20 12.98 -8.43
CA TRP A 99 6.14 13.23 -9.41
C TRP A 99 5.24 14.41 -9.02
N ARG A 100 4.91 14.56 -7.73
CA ARG A 100 4.15 15.69 -7.19
C ARG A 100 4.83 17.03 -7.48
N ALA A 101 6.15 17.08 -7.33
CA ALA A 101 6.92 18.29 -7.59
C ALA A 101 7.01 18.65 -9.08
N GLU A 102 7.02 17.65 -9.96
CA GLU A 102 7.11 17.84 -11.41
C GLU A 102 6.32 16.74 -12.14
N PRO A 103 5.02 16.95 -12.41
CA PRO A 103 4.16 15.91 -12.99
C PRO A 103 4.41 15.79 -14.49
N ASN A 104 5.50 15.14 -14.86
CA ASN A 104 5.84 14.80 -16.23
C ASN A 104 5.65 13.28 -16.49
N PRO A 105 5.58 12.86 -17.77
CA PRO A 105 5.36 11.45 -18.11
C PRO A 105 6.38 10.49 -17.50
N ALA A 106 7.66 10.86 -17.46
CA ALA A 106 8.71 9.99 -16.93
C ALA A 106 8.54 9.72 -15.42
N ARG A 107 8.25 10.75 -14.63
CA ARG A 107 8.02 10.60 -13.18
C ARG A 107 6.70 9.88 -12.89
N ARG A 108 5.66 10.13 -13.69
CA ARG A 108 4.40 9.38 -13.61
C ARG A 108 4.64 7.89 -13.83
N ASP A 109 5.38 7.54 -14.86
CA ASP A 109 5.67 6.14 -15.21
C ASP A 109 6.55 5.48 -14.13
N ALA A 110 7.45 6.23 -13.48
CA ALA A 110 8.21 5.76 -12.32
C ALA A 110 7.30 5.42 -11.11
N VAL A 111 6.30 6.26 -10.80
CA VAL A 111 5.30 5.95 -9.76
C VAL A 111 4.54 4.67 -10.11
N LEU A 112 4.09 4.53 -11.36
CA LEU A 112 3.34 3.35 -11.81
C LEU A 112 4.18 2.07 -11.74
N ALA A 113 5.48 2.15 -12.05
CA ALA A 113 6.41 1.02 -11.98
C ALA A 113 6.62 0.50 -10.54
N VAL A 114 6.56 1.37 -9.53
CA VAL A 114 6.63 0.96 -8.11
C VAL A 114 5.26 0.48 -7.62
N LEU A 115 4.18 1.10 -8.09
CA LEU A 115 2.82 0.78 -7.66
C LEU A 115 2.36 -0.61 -8.12
N ASP A 116 2.77 -1.06 -9.31
CA ASP A 116 2.40 -2.37 -9.87
C ASP A 116 2.82 -3.58 -8.99
N PRO A 117 4.09 -3.71 -8.56
CA PRO A 117 4.48 -4.78 -7.65
C PRO A 117 3.79 -4.66 -6.28
N LEU A 118 3.52 -3.44 -5.80
CA LEU A 118 2.81 -3.22 -4.54
C LEU A 118 1.36 -3.73 -4.63
N ILE A 119 0.64 -3.42 -5.71
CA ILE A 119 -0.70 -3.96 -5.97
C ILE A 119 -0.67 -5.50 -6.07
N THR A 120 0.36 -6.06 -6.71
CA THR A 120 0.53 -7.51 -6.83
C THR A 120 0.68 -8.19 -5.47
N VAL A 121 1.41 -7.59 -4.52
CA VAL A 121 1.56 -8.15 -3.16
C VAL A 121 0.29 -7.97 -2.32
N LEU A 122 -0.51 -6.93 -2.59
CA LEU A 122 -1.78 -6.70 -1.90
C LEU A 122 -2.91 -7.66 -2.34
N CYS A 123 -2.88 -8.17 -3.57
CA CYS A 123 -3.91 -9.05 -4.15
C CYS A 123 -3.73 -10.52 -3.71
#